data_AF-A0A349X8Y8-F1
#
_entry.id   AF-A0A349X8Y8-F1
#
_cell.length_a   1.000
_cell.length_b   1.000
_cell.length_c   1.000
_cell.angle_alpha   90.00
_cell.angle_beta   90.00
_cell.angle_gamma   90.00
#
_symmetry.space_group_name_H-M   'P 1'
#
loop_
_entity.id
_entity.type
_entity.pdbx_description
1 polymer ?
#
loop_
_entity_poly.entity_id
_entity_poly.type
_entity_poly.pdbx_seq_one_letter_code
_entity_poly.pdbx_strand_id
1 'polypeptide(L)'
;MIFLAGLIAAAQIAVGQTATETVTKADIEVDVSTDAIVDAEPIVGPLPSDKPAAEVNTAASKFSAAKEVAPTLEGSLPAEGSPIAEGAPQTVVKPVEVVDPTLQPTLKLLGAKVKPGTSDILTWEMESSFQDVSAPVSVLVVNGKKVGPTVCITAAVHGDELNGIEIVRRVVYETDPKTISGAVIGVPIVNLEGFKRANRYLPDRRDLNRYFPGQERGSYASRIAYSFFNRVIKHCDYLVDLHTGSLSRTNLPQIRANLSDPNVASLAEKMGSIVVLQSRGGSGTLRRAATDIGIPAVTLEAGGPNNLQKEAVEQGVVTLTSTLNSLGIISKGRWKRNAEPTFYRSKWVRARQGGILFSRVELGDNVKQGSVLGLLSNPITNKTNEILSPLEGRVIGMALNQVMYPGFAAYHIGLKSSMVEAAHPEDDEANEGLFFELDERDDGLGDDNEFEIDNPSASEGEVLQDEDYPASPQQEDKPEIREMELPTAGNM
;
A
#
# COMPACT_ATOMS: atom_id res chain seq x y z
N MET A 1 60.23 37.29 19.02
CA MET A 1 59.93 37.47 17.58
C MET A 1 58.46 37.89 17.50
N ILE A 2 58.17 39.20 17.56
CA ILE A 2 57.90 40.10 16.42
C ILE A 2 56.61 39.65 15.68
N PHE A 3 55.46 40.18 16.10
CA PHE A 3 54.57 41.16 15.39
C PHE A 3 53.66 40.46 14.36
N LEU A 4 52.37 40.76 14.16
CA LEU A 4 51.54 41.98 14.25
C LEU A 4 50.05 41.51 14.18
N ALA A 5 49.16 41.82 15.11
CA ALA A 5 48.09 42.86 15.08
C ALA A 5 47.22 42.91 13.79
N GLY A 6 45.89 43.06 13.81
CA GLY A 6 44.98 43.31 14.94
C GLY A 6 43.52 43.62 14.52
N LEU A 7 42.71 43.82 15.57
CA LEU A 7 41.45 44.58 15.80
C LEU A 7 40.20 44.36 14.91
N ILE A 8 38.97 44.08 15.42
CA ILE A 8 38.08 44.78 16.41
C ILE A 8 37.57 46.12 15.82
N ALA A 9 36.28 46.55 15.79
CA ALA A 9 35.09 46.50 16.66
C ALA A 9 33.82 46.68 15.77
N ALA A 10 32.59 46.21 16.04
CA ALA A 10 31.61 46.54 17.10
C ALA A 10 31.24 48.03 17.27
N ALA A 11 29.97 48.40 16.98
CA ALA A 11 29.05 49.08 17.91
C ALA A 11 27.73 49.56 17.23
N GLN A 12 26.64 49.45 18.01
CA GLN A 12 25.25 49.89 17.78
C GLN A 12 25.06 51.40 17.52
N ILE A 13 23.85 51.82 17.06
CA ILE A 13 22.91 52.72 17.80
C ILE A 13 21.58 53.00 17.03
N ALA A 14 20.48 52.97 17.82
CA ALA A 14 19.19 53.70 17.84
C ALA A 14 18.11 53.70 16.70
N VAL A 15 16.94 53.21 17.14
CA VAL A 15 15.54 53.72 17.10
C VAL A 15 15.26 55.12 16.48
N GLY A 16 14.20 55.21 15.66
CA GLY A 16 13.48 56.47 15.37
C GLY A 16 12.34 56.41 14.33
N GLN A 17 11.09 56.36 14.83
CA GLN A 17 9.80 56.94 14.34
C GLN A 17 9.39 57.08 12.85
N THR A 18 8.21 56.50 12.57
CA THR A 18 7.03 56.97 11.78
C THR A 18 7.18 57.89 10.55
N ALA A 19 6.67 57.41 9.40
CA ALA A 19 5.91 58.24 8.44
C ALA A 19 4.98 57.36 7.58
N THR A 20 3.71 57.75 7.54
CA THR A 20 2.64 57.29 6.65
C THR A 20 2.81 57.90 5.26
N GLU A 21 2.73 57.11 4.19
CA GLU A 21 2.45 57.62 2.83
C GLU A 21 1.54 56.67 2.05
N THR A 22 0.34 57.15 1.75
CA THR A 22 -0.59 56.65 0.74
C THR A 22 -0.16 57.14 -0.64
N VAL A 23 -0.04 56.26 -1.64
CA VAL A 23 -0.03 56.64 -3.05
C VAL A 23 -0.87 55.67 -3.88
N THR A 24 -1.55 56.27 -4.85
CA THR A 24 -2.72 55.87 -5.63
C THR A 24 -2.44 54.96 -6.85
N LYS A 25 -3.52 54.32 -7.31
CA LYS A 25 -3.70 53.62 -8.60
C LYS A 25 -3.10 54.39 -9.79
N ALA A 26 -2.48 53.64 -10.71
CA ALA A 26 -2.32 54.02 -12.11
C ALA A 26 -2.60 52.80 -13.00
N ASP A 27 -3.52 52.99 -13.94
CA ASP A 27 -3.90 52.07 -15.01
C ASP A 27 -2.78 52.01 -16.08
N ILE A 28 -2.54 50.82 -16.63
CA ILE A 28 -1.71 50.64 -17.84
C ILE A 28 -2.54 49.83 -18.84
N GLU A 29 -3.00 50.52 -19.88
CA GLU A 29 -3.47 49.94 -21.14
C GLU A 29 -2.27 49.31 -21.87
N VAL A 30 -2.46 48.09 -22.39
CA VAL A 30 -1.50 47.46 -23.32
C VAL A 30 -2.22 47.24 -24.64
N ASP A 31 -1.66 47.91 -25.65
CA ASP A 31 -2.01 47.92 -27.05
C ASP A 31 -1.79 46.54 -27.69
N VAL A 32 -2.76 46.07 -28.48
CA VAL A 32 -2.71 44.77 -29.18
C VAL A 32 -2.50 45.05 -30.66
N SER A 33 -1.30 44.77 -31.17
CA SER A 33 -1.01 44.73 -32.60
C SER A 33 -0.92 43.27 -33.07
N THR A 34 -1.80 42.93 -34.01
CA THR A 34 -1.80 41.69 -34.78
C THR A 34 -0.96 41.86 -36.03
N ASP A 35 -0.02 40.95 -36.30
CA ASP A 35 0.39 40.66 -37.68
C ASP A 35 0.98 39.25 -37.88
N ALA A 36 0.38 38.59 -38.88
CA ALA A 36 0.89 37.59 -39.83
C ALA A 36 1.65 36.33 -39.36
N ILE A 37 0.98 35.19 -39.54
CA ILE A 37 1.52 33.82 -39.62
C ILE A 37 2.06 33.58 -41.03
N VAL A 38 3.26 33.00 -41.14
CA VAL A 38 3.81 32.39 -42.37
C VAL A 38 4.45 31.04 -42.06
N ASP A 39 4.20 30.09 -42.94
CA ASP A 39 4.54 28.66 -42.89
C ASP A 39 6.04 28.34 -42.81
N ALA A 40 6.39 27.26 -42.10
CA ALA A 40 7.64 26.50 -42.31
C ALA A 40 7.48 25.01 -41.93
N GLU A 41 7.84 24.14 -42.88
CA GLU A 41 7.82 22.66 -42.82
C GLU A 41 8.88 22.05 -41.86
N PRO A 42 8.75 20.77 -41.43
CA PRO A 42 9.70 20.15 -40.50
C PRO A 42 10.91 19.53 -41.23
N ILE A 43 12.11 19.91 -40.78
CA ILE A 43 13.38 19.31 -41.23
C ILE A 43 13.71 18.09 -40.35
N VAL A 44 13.80 16.91 -40.98
CA VAL A 44 14.32 15.66 -40.42
C VAL A 44 15.84 15.62 -40.61
N GLY A 45 16.60 15.50 -39.52
CA GLY A 45 18.06 15.30 -39.53
C GLY A 45 18.45 13.86 -39.16
N PRO A 46 19.56 13.31 -39.71
CA PRO A 46 19.93 11.90 -39.54
C PRO A 46 20.69 11.61 -38.24
N LEU A 47 20.53 10.39 -37.73
CA LEU A 47 21.29 9.80 -36.61
C LEU A 47 22.77 9.54 -37.00
N PRO A 48 23.75 9.79 -36.11
CA PRO A 48 25.12 9.34 -36.32
C PRO A 48 25.44 8.00 -35.64
N SER A 49 26.26 7.22 -36.34
CA SER A 49 26.75 5.87 -36.04
C SER A 49 28.14 5.84 -35.35
N ASP A 50 28.26 4.97 -34.34
CA ASP A 50 29.37 4.09 -33.90
C ASP A 50 30.86 4.52 -33.70
N LYS A 51 31.29 4.28 -32.43
CA LYS A 51 32.61 3.80 -31.86
C LYS A 51 33.70 4.79 -31.40
N PRO A 52 34.59 4.41 -30.43
CA PRO A 52 34.40 3.58 -29.23
C PRO A 52 35.09 4.10 -27.92
N ALA A 53 34.70 3.47 -26.79
CA ALA A 53 35.39 3.25 -25.50
C ALA A 53 35.67 4.40 -24.51
N ALA A 54 35.07 4.29 -23.31
CA ALA A 54 35.75 4.48 -22.02
C ALA A 54 34.96 3.76 -20.89
N GLU A 55 35.71 3.13 -20.00
CA GLU A 55 35.30 2.20 -18.94
C GLU A 55 34.35 2.80 -17.89
N VAL A 56 33.32 2.04 -17.51
CA VAL A 56 32.57 2.29 -16.27
C VAL A 56 32.61 1.02 -15.41
N ASN A 57 33.28 1.15 -14.27
CA ASN A 57 33.38 0.16 -13.20
C ASN A 57 31.98 -0.27 -12.74
N THR A 58 31.65 -1.54 -12.95
CA THR A 58 30.50 -2.20 -12.33
C THR A 58 30.97 -2.91 -11.06
N ALA A 59 30.52 -2.41 -9.90
CA ALA A 59 30.61 -3.14 -8.65
C ALA A 59 29.54 -4.25 -8.64
N ALA A 60 29.92 -5.44 -9.10
CA ALA A 60 29.09 -6.63 -9.00
C ALA A 60 29.11 -7.18 -7.55
N SER A 61 27.94 -7.20 -6.92
CA SER A 61 27.69 -7.92 -5.67
C SER A 61 27.64 -9.43 -5.94
N LYS A 62 28.42 -10.19 -5.16
CA LYS A 62 28.64 -11.63 -5.30
C LYS A 62 27.44 -12.44 -4.77
N PHE A 63 26.67 -13.04 -5.68
CA PHE A 63 25.97 -14.31 -5.42
C PHE A 63 26.78 -15.41 -6.10
N SER A 64 27.45 -16.26 -5.31
CA SER A 64 28.24 -17.39 -5.83
C SER A 64 27.38 -18.65 -5.81
N ALA A 65 27.02 -19.16 -6.99
CA ALA A 65 26.45 -20.49 -7.15
C ALA A 65 27.52 -21.55 -6.85
N ALA A 66 27.21 -22.50 -5.97
CA ALA A 66 28.07 -23.65 -5.68
C ALA A 66 27.88 -24.74 -6.74
N LYS A 67 29.01 -25.24 -7.25
CA LYS A 67 29.13 -26.25 -8.31
C LYS A 67 29.07 -27.65 -7.70
N GLU A 68 28.26 -28.53 -8.29
CA GLU A 68 28.22 -29.97 -7.99
C GLU A 68 29.59 -30.63 -8.18
N VAL A 69 29.94 -31.54 -7.27
CA VAL A 69 31.03 -32.50 -7.42
C VAL A 69 30.48 -33.89 -7.15
N ALA A 70 30.43 -34.71 -8.21
CA ALA A 70 30.17 -36.14 -8.13
C ALA A 70 31.45 -36.88 -7.68
N PRO A 71 31.35 -37.98 -6.90
CA PRO A 71 32.45 -38.92 -6.75
C PRO A 71 32.29 -40.14 -7.66
N THR A 72 33.40 -40.52 -8.27
CA THR A 72 33.62 -41.72 -9.08
C THR A 72 33.62 -42.99 -8.24
N LEU A 73 33.02 -44.05 -8.80
CA LEU A 73 33.02 -45.43 -8.33
C LEU A 73 34.31 -46.15 -8.76
N GLU A 74 34.99 -46.81 -7.82
CA GLU A 74 35.83 -47.97 -8.11
C GLU A 74 35.57 -49.07 -7.08
N GLY A 75 35.37 -50.29 -7.57
CA GLY A 75 35.00 -51.46 -6.79
C GLY A 75 36.17 -52.39 -6.49
N SER A 76 35.97 -53.25 -5.50
CA SER A 76 36.47 -54.64 -5.48
C SER A 76 35.92 -55.39 -4.25
N LEU A 77 35.52 -56.64 -4.47
CA LEU A 77 35.14 -57.70 -3.52
C LEU A 77 35.80 -59.00 -4.05
N PRO A 78 35.81 -60.15 -3.33
CA PRO A 78 35.46 -60.44 -1.92
C PRO A 78 36.51 -61.35 -1.20
N ALA A 79 36.33 -61.60 0.11
CA ALA A 79 36.60 -62.91 0.71
C ALA A 79 35.89 -63.08 2.06
N GLU A 80 35.34 -64.27 2.28
CA GLU A 80 34.46 -64.70 3.36
C GLU A 80 35.18 -64.98 4.69
N GLY A 81 34.44 -64.82 5.80
CA GLY A 81 34.79 -65.33 7.12
C GLY A 81 33.88 -64.77 8.23
N SER A 82 33.02 -65.61 8.81
CA SER A 82 32.18 -65.34 10.01
C SER A 82 32.59 -66.28 11.14
N PRO A 83 32.07 -66.17 12.38
CA PRO A 83 31.67 -64.99 13.17
C PRO A 83 32.17 -65.09 14.65
N ILE A 84 32.39 -63.98 15.38
CA ILE A 84 32.45 -64.03 16.86
C ILE A 84 31.91 -62.74 17.52
N ALA A 85 30.96 -62.98 18.43
CA ALA A 85 30.54 -62.24 19.64
C ALA A 85 29.74 -60.92 19.55
N GLU A 86 28.61 -61.00 20.27
CA GLU A 86 27.69 -59.94 20.70
C GLU A 86 28.40 -58.75 21.36
N GLY A 87 28.08 -57.54 20.90
CA GLY A 87 28.36 -56.28 21.57
C GLY A 87 27.07 -55.49 21.73
N ALA A 88 26.80 -55.04 22.95
CA ALA A 88 25.61 -54.30 23.38
C ALA A 88 25.20 -53.14 22.44
N PRO A 89 23.90 -52.75 22.41
CA PRO A 89 23.45 -51.64 21.58
C PRO A 89 24.10 -50.34 22.08
N GLN A 90 25.05 -49.83 21.30
CA GLN A 90 25.55 -48.47 21.48
C GLN A 90 24.42 -47.52 21.08
N THR A 91 23.74 -46.97 22.07
CA THR A 91 22.91 -45.78 21.90
C THR A 91 23.80 -44.68 21.35
N VAL A 92 23.70 -44.43 20.04
CA VAL A 92 24.25 -43.22 19.43
C VAL A 92 23.45 -42.05 19.99
N VAL A 93 23.94 -41.49 21.09
CA VAL A 93 23.46 -40.21 21.60
C VAL A 93 23.88 -39.20 20.53
N LYS A 94 22.94 -38.79 19.67
CA LYS A 94 23.14 -37.63 18.79
C LYS A 94 23.62 -36.49 19.69
N PRO A 95 24.74 -35.82 19.38
CA PRO A 95 25.16 -34.66 20.15
C PRO A 95 23.98 -33.71 20.24
N VAL A 96 23.56 -33.37 21.46
CA VAL A 96 22.62 -32.29 21.67
C VAL A 96 23.34 -31.06 21.16
N GLU A 97 22.93 -30.57 20.00
CA GLU A 97 23.47 -29.37 19.38
C GLU A 97 23.29 -28.25 20.40
N VAL A 98 24.38 -27.76 20.98
CA VAL A 98 24.34 -26.64 21.92
C VAL A 98 24.01 -25.41 21.08
N VAL A 99 22.71 -25.12 20.97
CA VAL A 99 22.21 -23.94 20.26
C VAL A 99 22.66 -22.73 21.07
N ASP A 100 23.55 -21.91 20.50
CA ASP A 100 23.91 -20.62 21.06
C ASP A 100 22.62 -19.79 21.19
N PRO A 101 22.15 -19.47 22.42
CA PRO A 101 20.89 -18.78 22.64
C PRO A 101 20.89 -17.35 22.11
N THR A 102 22.06 -16.83 21.70
CA THR A 102 22.21 -15.51 21.08
C THR A 102 22.10 -15.54 19.56
N LEU A 103 22.16 -16.73 18.95
CA LEU A 103 22.04 -16.92 17.51
C LEU A 103 20.57 -17.00 17.10
N GLN A 104 20.20 -16.25 16.07
CA GLN A 104 18.87 -16.35 15.48
C GLN A 104 18.61 -17.80 15.02
N PRO A 105 17.38 -18.33 15.15
CA PRO A 105 17.05 -19.63 14.55
C PRO A 105 17.06 -19.57 13.02
N THR A 106 17.21 -20.75 12.40
CA THR A 106 16.97 -20.88 10.95
C THR A 106 15.50 -20.57 10.67
N LEU A 107 15.24 -19.54 9.87
CA LEU A 107 13.88 -19.18 9.47
C LEU A 107 13.35 -20.22 8.48
N LYS A 108 12.17 -20.78 8.76
CA LYS A 108 11.46 -21.69 7.87
C LYS A 108 10.25 -20.94 7.31
N LEU A 109 10.24 -20.70 6.01
CA LEU A 109 9.19 -19.95 5.34
C LEU A 109 8.99 -20.52 3.94
N LEU A 110 7.74 -20.68 3.50
CA LEU A 110 7.40 -21.18 2.15
C LEU A 110 8.11 -22.49 1.76
N GLY A 111 8.32 -23.39 2.74
CA GLY A 111 9.02 -24.67 2.52
C GLY A 111 10.55 -24.58 2.45
N ALA A 112 11.13 -23.38 2.43
CA ALA A 112 12.56 -23.14 2.41
C ALA A 112 13.15 -22.89 3.81
N LYS A 113 14.48 -22.95 3.92
CA LYS A 113 15.24 -22.71 5.15
C LYS A 113 16.28 -21.62 4.91
N VAL A 114 16.15 -20.46 5.57
CA VAL A 114 17.10 -19.37 5.49
C VAL A 114 17.96 -19.36 6.76
N LYS A 115 19.26 -19.60 6.60
CA LYS A 115 20.18 -19.74 7.74
C LYS A 115 20.43 -18.38 8.43
N PRO A 116 20.80 -18.38 9.72
CA PRO A 116 21.17 -17.15 10.42
C PRO A 116 22.35 -16.45 9.74
N GLY A 117 22.30 -15.13 9.65
CA GLY A 117 23.33 -14.32 8.99
C GLY A 117 23.36 -14.45 7.47
N THR A 118 22.26 -14.91 6.85
CA THR A 118 22.12 -15.03 5.39
C THR A 118 20.83 -14.39 4.89
N SER A 119 20.76 -14.15 3.58
CA SER A 119 19.55 -13.69 2.89
C SER A 119 19.22 -14.63 1.73
N ASP A 120 17.94 -14.67 1.36
CA ASP A 120 17.46 -15.49 0.25
C ASP A 120 16.23 -14.84 -0.42
N ILE A 121 15.95 -15.24 -1.66
CA ILE A 121 14.74 -14.86 -2.38
C ILE A 121 13.87 -16.10 -2.50
N LEU A 122 12.78 -16.13 -1.74
CA LEU A 122 11.82 -17.22 -1.75
C LEU A 122 10.70 -16.92 -2.75
N THR A 123 9.96 -17.96 -3.11
CA THR A 123 8.81 -17.86 -4.01
C THR A 123 7.54 -18.19 -3.25
N TRP A 124 6.61 -17.24 -3.21
CA TRP A 124 5.23 -17.51 -2.83
C TRP A 124 4.42 -17.74 -4.11
N GLU A 125 3.67 -18.83 -4.13
CA GLU A 125 2.82 -19.20 -5.24
C GLU A 125 1.36 -19.09 -4.84
N MET A 126 0.57 -18.48 -5.72
CA MET A 126 -0.88 -18.42 -5.59
C MET A 126 -1.43 -19.81 -5.94
N GLU A 127 -1.91 -20.56 -4.96
CA GLU A 127 -2.47 -21.92 -5.15
C GLU A 127 -3.76 -21.98 -6.01
N SER A 128 -4.16 -20.88 -6.65
CA SER A 128 -5.47 -20.72 -7.30
C SER A 128 -5.43 -20.20 -8.73
N SER A 129 -4.27 -20.09 -9.35
CA SER A 129 -4.23 -19.86 -10.80
C SER A 129 -4.59 -21.15 -11.55
N PHE A 130 -4.90 -21.04 -12.85
CA PHE A 130 -5.10 -22.20 -13.73
C PHE A 130 -4.04 -23.26 -13.43
N GLN A 131 -4.43 -24.53 -13.35
CA GLN A 131 -3.48 -25.64 -13.16
C GLN A 131 -2.29 -25.41 -14.10
N ASP A 132 -1.09 -25.36 -13.52
CA ASP A 132 0.21 -25.14 -14.17
C ASP A 132 0.57 -23.71 -14.63
N VAL A 133 -0.24 -22.68 -14.32
CA VAL A 133 0.08 -21.26 -14.60
C VAL A 133 0.21 -20.47 -13.29
N SER A 134 1.16 -20.82 -12.44
CA SER A 134 1.47 -20.05 -11.21
C SER A 134 2.17 -18.75 -11.57
N ALA A 135 1.76 -17.62 -10.98
CA ALA A 135 2.52 -16.37 -11.07
C ALA A 135 3.36 -16.24 -9.78
N PRO A 136 4.65 -16.66 -9.82
CA PRO A 136 5.49 -16.65 -8.63
C PRO A 136 5.73 -15.21 -8.15
N VAL A 137 5.47 -14.96 -6.88
CA VAL A 137 5.74 -13.69 -6.21
C VAL A 137 6.99 -13.84 -5.35
N SER A 138 7.95 -12.93 -5.55
CA SER A 138 9.20 -12.91 -4.79
C SER A 138 8.98 -12.44 -3.36
N VAL A 139 9.45 -13.25 -2.40
CA VAL A 139 9.51 -12.94 -0.97
C VAL A 139 10.99 -12.83 -0.59
N LEU A 140 11.43 -11.61 -0.35
CA LEU A 140 12.81 -11.30 0.02
C LEU A 140 12.99 -11.55 1.52
N VAL A 141 13.97 -12.35 1.90
CA VAL A 141 14.22 -12.70 3.31
C VAL A 141 15.64 -12.33 3.70
N VAL A 142 15.77 -11.59 4.79
CA VAL A 142 17.05 -11.31 5.46
C VAL A 142 16.97 -11.89 6.87
N ASN A 143 17.66 -13.01 7.11
CA ASN A 143 17.69 -13.64 8.43
C ASN A 143 18.97 -13.20 9.17
N GLY A 144 18.78 -12.46 10.26
CA GLY A 144 19.84 -11.90 11.08
C GLY A 144 20.73 -12.96 11.71
N LYS A 145 21.90 -12.53 12.17
CA LYS A 145 22.80 -13.39 12.94
C LYS A 145 22.33 -13.53 14.39
N LYS A 146 21.79 -12.46 14.97
CA LYS A 146 21.44 -12.39 16.40
C LYS A 146 19.95 -12.59 16.63
N VAL A 147 19.57 -13.09 17.79
CA VAL A 147 18.15 -13.24 18.18
C VAL A 147 17.42 -11.89 18.14
N GLY A 148 16.23 -11.86 17.53
CA GLY A 148 15.34 -10.69 17.50
C GLY A 148 14.01 -10.97 16.78
N PRO A 149 13.14 -9.95 16.67
CA PRO A 149 11.82 -10.10 16.06
C PRO A 149 11.89 -10.19 14.53
N THR A 150 10.83 -10.73 13.93
CA THR A 150 10.61 -10.81 12.48
C THR A 150 9.64 -9.72 12.05
N VAL A 151 10.07 -8.81 11.17
CA VAL A 151 9.23 -7.74 10.62
C VAL A 151 8.90 -8.04 9.17
N CYS A 152 7.61 -8.02 8.85
CA CYS A 152 7.12 -8.10 7.48
C CYS A 152 6.83 -6.71 6.92
N ILE A 153 7.32 -6.45 5.71
CA ILE A 153 7.15 -5.20 4.98
C ILE A 153 6.56 -5.54 3.61
N THR A 154 5.31 -5.18 3.39
CA THR A 154 4.56 -5.51 2.18
C THR A 154 4.26 -4.27 1.36
N ALA A 155 4.22 -4.41 0.04
CA ALA A 155 3.84 -3.34 -0.86
C ALA A 155 3.07 -3.88 -2.08
N ALA A 156 2.42 -2.96 -2.78
CA ALA A 156 1.62 -3.24 -3.97
C ALA A 156 0.63 -4.40 -3.76
N VAL A 157 -0.09 -4.38 -2.63
CA VAL A 157 -1.37 -5.09 -2.50
C VAL A 157 -2.35 -4.58 -3.55
N HIS A 158 -2.24 -3.30 -3.91
CA HIS A 158 -2.78 -2.74 -5.13
C HIS A 158 -1.66 -2.56 -6.16
N GLY A 159 -1.89 -2.96 -7.41
CA GLY A 159 -0.85 -3.01 -8.42
C GLY A 159 -0.36 -1.66 -8.95
N ASP A 160 -1.09 -0.58 -8.71
CA ASP A 160 -0.76 0.78 -9.16
C ASP A 160 0.12 1.56 -8.16
N GLU A 161 0.59 0.93 -7.08
CA GLU A 161 1.23 1.63 -5.95
C GLU A 161 2.77 1.47 -5.95
N LEU A 162 3.45 2.24 -6.82
CA LEU A 162 4.88 2.07 -7.11
C LEU A 162 5.82 2.46 -5.97
N ASN A 163 5.46 3.47 -5.16
CA ASN A 163 6.35 4.00 -4.12
C ASN A 163 6.72 2.93 -3.09
N GLY A 164 5.75 2.11 -2.66
CA GLY A 164 5.98 1.04 -1.70
C GLY A 164 6.97 -0.01 -2.19
N ILE A 165 6.92 -0.36 -3.47
CA ILE A 165 7.81 -1.35 -4.10
C ILE A 165 9.27 -0.91 -3.92
N GLU A 166 9.57 0.33 -4.26
CA GLU A 166 10.94 0.88 -4.17
C GLU A 166 11.40 1.04 -2.72
N ILE A 167 10.50 1.42 -1.81
CA ILE A 167 10.80 1.50 -0.38
C ILE A 167 11.19 0.11 0.17
N VAL A 168 10.37 -0.92 -0.08
CA VAL A 168 10.66 -2.31 0.35
C VAL A 168 11.98 -2.77 -0.23
N ARG A 169 12.21 -2.54 -1.53
CA ARG A 169 13.45 -2.93 -2.19
C ARG A 169 14.67 -2.31 -1.49
N ARG A 170 14.69 -0.99 -1.29
CA ARG A 170 15.83 -0.31 -0.65
C ARG A 170 16.06 -0.83 0.78
N VAL A 171 15.02 -0.88 1.60
CA VAL A 171 15.15 -1.31 2.99
C VAL A 171 15.70 -2.73 3.09
N VAL A 172 15.18 -3.67 2.29
CA VAL A 172 15.60 -5.07 2.36
C VAL A 172 17.01 -5.27 1.80
N TYR A 173 17.32 -4.71 0.63
CA TYR A 173 18.65 -4.88 0.00
C TYR A 173 19.77 -4.13 0.73
N GLU A 174 19.47 -3.06 1.48
CA GLU A 174 20.44 -2.35 2.31
C GLU A 174 20.64 -3.01 3.70
N THR A 175 19.86 -4.03 4.03
CA THR A 175 19.96 -4.73 5.30
C THR A 175 20.99 -5.86 5.22
N ASP A 176 22.13 -5.71 5.90
CA ASP A 176 23.15 -6.77 5.98
C ASP A 176 22.76 -7.82 7.05
N PRO A 177 22.46 -9.08 6.67
CA PRO A 177 22.05 -10.12 7.61
C PRO A 177 23.10 -10.41 8.69
N LYS A 178 24.38 -10.10 8.48
CA LYS A 178 25.44 -10.30 9.47
C LYS A 178 25.36 -9.32 10.65
N THR A 179 24.66 -8.20 10.45
CA THR A 179 24.66 -7.07 11.40
C THR A 179 23.37 -6.93 12.19
N ILE A 180 22.28 -7.55 11.74
CA ILE A 180 20.96 -7.39 12.33
C ILE A 180 20.63 -8.46 13.38
N SER A 181 19.64 -8.12 14.21
CA SER A 181 18.98 -9.02 15.15
C SER A 181 17.56 -9.33 14.67
N GLY A 182 17.16 -10.59 14.64
CA GLY A 182 15.85 -11.00 14.11
C GLY A 182 15.84 -11.19 12.60
N ALA A 183 14.72 -10.90 11.94
CA ALA A 183 14.58 -11.07 10.51
C ALA A 183 13.74 -9.95 9.86
N VAL A 184 14.03 -9.67 8.59
CA VAL A 184 13.21 -8.78 7.75
C VAL A 184 12.71 -9.57 6.56
N ILE A 185 11.39 -9.62 6.39
CA ILE A 185 10.73 -10.25 5.25
C ILE A 185 10.09 -9.13 4.43
N GLY A 186 10.49 -8.99 3.18
CA GLY A 186 9.94 -8.02 2.24
C GLY A 186 9.15 -8.69 1.13
N VAL A 187 7.94 -8.22 0.87
CA VAL A 187 7.16 -8.61 -0.32
C VAL A 187 6.87 -7.34 -1.12
N PRO A 188 7.74 -6.99 -2.09
CA PRO A 188 7.60 -5.73 -2.83
C PRO A 188 6.33 -5.65 -3.66
N ILE A 189 5.86 -6.79 -4.19
CA ILE A 189 4.70 -6.85 -5.09
C ILE A 189 3.81 -8.02 -4.66
N VAL A 190 2.77 -7.74 -3.86
CA VAL A 190 1.80 -8.77 -3.46
C VAL A 190 0.85 -9.09 -4.61
N ASN A 191 0.25 -8.08 -5.23
CA ASN A 191 -0.67 -8.22 -6.37
C ASN A 191 0.09 -8.08 -7.69
N LEU A 192 0.86 -9.12 -8.05
CA LEU A 192 1.66 -9.15 -9.28
C LEU A 192 0.80 -8.95 -10.55
N GLU A 193 -0.40 -9.51 -10.56
CA GLU A 193 -1.31 -9.40 -11.71
C GLU A 193 -1.85 -7.98 -11.90
N GLY A 194 -2.21 -7.30 -10.80
CA GLY A 194 -2.54 -5.88 -10.84
C GLY A 194 -1.35 -5.03 -11.28
N PHE A 195 -0.15 -5.32 -10.76
CA PHE A 195 1.07 -4.58 -11.07
C PHE A 195 1.41 -4.60 -12.55
N LYS A 196 1.35 -5.77 -13.20
CA LYS A 196 1.57 -5.91 -14.66
C LYS A 196 0.63 -5.03 -15.49
N ARG A 197 -0.54 -4.67 -14.94
CA ARG A 197 -1.57 -3.86 -15.61
C ARG A 197 -1.61 -2.42 -15.12
N ALA A 198 -0.69 -2.00 -14.25
CA ALA A 198 -0.74 -0.71 -13.54
C ALA A 198 -2.15 -0.46 -12.96
N ASN A 199 -2.72 -1.49 -12.32
CA ASN A 199 -4.10 -1.49 -11.87
C ASN A 199 -4.18 -1.90 -10.40
N ARG A 200 -5.01 -1.17 -9.65
CA ARG A 200 -5.36 -1.46 -8.27
C ARG A 200 -5.86 -2.89 -8.06
N TYR A 201 -6.72 -3.35 -8.97
CA TYR A 201 -7.53 -4.54 -8.78
C TYR A 201 -6.88 -5.81 -9.33
N LEU A 202 -7.35 -6.95 -8.83
CA LEU A 202 -7.11 -8.26 -9.42
C LEU A 202 -7.74 -8.38 -10.82
N PRO A 203 -7.40 -9.41 -11.63
CA PRO A 203 -7.96 -9.57 -12.97
C PRO A 203 -9.50 -9.69 -12.97
N ASP A 204 -10.07 -10.22 -11.89
CA ASP A 204 -11.51 -10.32 -11.65
C ASP A 204 -12.13 -9.05 -11.04
N ARG A 205 -11.40 -7.91 -11.11
CA ARG A 205 -11.81 -6.56 -10.64
C ARG A 205 -11.97 -6.40 -9.14
N ARG A 206 -11.73 -7.43 -8.34
CA ARG A 206 -11.80 -7.33 -6.87
C ARG A 206 -10.58 -6.59 -6.30
N ASP A 207 -10.83 -5.80 -5.25
CA ASP A 207 -9.79 -5.19 -4.43
C ASP A 207 -9.31 -6.24 -3.41
N LEU A 208 -8.09 -6.75 -3.60
CA LEU A 208 -7.50 -7.77 -2.71
C LEU A 208 -7.52 -7.34 -1.24
N ASN A 209 -7.38 -6.04 -0.96
CA ASN A 209 -7.38 -5.48 0.40
C ASN A 209 -8.80 -5.35 0.99
N ARG A 210 -9.79 -6.08 0.46
CA ARG A 210 -11.12 -6.29 1.07
C ARG A 210 -11.38 -7.75 1.41
N TYR A 211 -10.42 -8.63 1.16
CA TYR A 211 -10.61 -10.07 1.30
C TYR A 211 -9.70 -10.72 2.35
N PHE A 212 -8.90 -9.98 3.12
CA PHE A 212 -8.10 -10.55 4.21
C PHE A 212 -8.94 -10.84 5.47
N PRO A 213 -8.66 -11.93 6.22
CA PRO A 213 -7.58 -12.90 6.01
C PRO A 213 -7.88 -13.93 4.92
N GLY A 214 -9.07 -13.91 4.31
CA GLY A 214 -9.46 -14.79 3.22
C GLY A 214 -9.94 -16.16 3.66
N GLN A 215 -10.39 -16.95 2.70
CA GLN A 215 -10.86 -18.32 2.89
C GLN A 215 -10.30 -19.25 1.81
N GLU A 216 -9.88 -20.46 2.21
CA GLU A 216 -9.30 -21.47 1.31
C GLU A 216 -10.23 -21.85 0.14
N ARG A 217 -11.54 -21.89 0.40
CA ARG A 217 -12.57 -22.23 -0.59
C ARG A 217 -13.35 -21.02 -1.12
N GLY A 218 -12.88 -19.81 -0.82
CA GLY A 218 -13.56 -18.58 -1.21
C GLY A 218 -13.34 -18.19 -2.67
N SER A 219 -13.71 -16.95 -2.95
CA SER A 219 -13.47 -16.21 -4.19
C SER A 219 -11.97 -16.19 -4.56
N TYR A 220 -11.62 -15.86 -5.82
CA TYR A 220 -10.21 -15.79 -6.26
C TYR A 220 -9.38 -14.86 -5.36
N ALA A 221 -9.86 -13.64 -5.09
CA ALA A 221 -9.25 -12.70 -4.15
C ALA A 221 -9.13 -13.28 -2.73
N SER A 222 -10.17 -13.97 -2.25
CA SER A 222 -10.21 -14.60 -0.92
C SER A 222 -9.17 -15.71 -0.77
N ARG A 223 -8.95 -16.51 -1.82
CA ARG A 223 -7.93 -17.58 -1.84
C ARG A 223 -6.52 -17.03 -1.85
N ILE A 224 -6.28 -15.96 -2.62
CA ILE A 224 -4.99 -15.25 -2.62
C ILE A 224 -4.73 -14.68 -1.22
N ALA A 225 -5.71 -13.98 -0.65
CA ALA A 225 -5.61 -13.41 0.69
C ALA A 225 -5.33 -14.50 1.74
N TYR A 226 -6.06 -15.63 1.69
CA TYR A 226 -5.87 -16.78 2.56
C TYR A 226 -4.46 -17.36 2.47
N SER A 227 -3.98 -17.64 1.25
CA SER A 227 -2.65 -18.18 1.04
C SER A 227 -1.57 -17.23 1.54
N PHE A 228 -1.62 -15.95 1.15
CA PHE A 228 -0.63 -14.95 1.56
C PHE A 228 -0.62 -14.76 3.08
N PHE A 229 -1.79 -14.61 3.68
CA PHE A 229 -1.92 -14.35 5.10
C PHE A 229 -1.40 -15.53 5.94
N ASN A 230 -1.79 -16.76 5.59
CA ASN A 230 -1.38 -17.94 6.35
C ASN A 230 0.08 -18.35 6.10
N ARG A 231 0.58 -18.21 4.88
CA ARG A 231 1.92 -18.70 4.50
C ARG A 231 3.04 -17.68 4.65
N VAL A 232 2.71 -16.40 4.79
CA VAL A 232 3.68 -15.31 4.95
C VAL A 232 3.41 -14.53 6.24
N ILE A 233 2.25 -13.90 6.36
CA ILE A 233 2.00 -12.88 7.40
C ILE A 233 1.93 -13.47 8.80
N LYS A 234 1.33 -14.66 8.98
CA LYS A 234 1.28 -15.34 10.29
C LYS A 234 2.65 -15.75 10.85
N HIS A 235 3.71 -15.64 10.07
CA HIS A 235 5.08 -15.96 10.50
C HIS A 235 5.87 -14.74 10.97
N CYS A 236 5.23 -13.57 11.08
CA CYS A 236 5.87 -12.30 11.45
C CYS A 236 5.42 -11.83 12.84
N ASP A 237 6.30 -11.11 13.54
CA ASP A 237 5.99 -10.46 14.82
C ASP A 237 5.40 -9.06 14.63
N TYR A 238 5.69 -8.40 13.51
CA TYR A 238 5.16 -7.09 13.14
C TYR A 238 4.88 -7.00 11.64
N LEU A 239 3.94 -6.14 11.25
CA LEU A 239 3.61 -5.87 9.85
C LEU A 239 3.59 -4.37 9.55
N VAL A 240 4.27 -3.96 8.48
CA VAL A 240 4.10 -2.64 7.86
C VAL A 240 3.66 -2.84 6.41
N ASP A 241 2.42 -2.44 6.11
CA ASP A 241 1.83 -2.58 4.78
C ASP A 241 1.81 -1.22 4.06
N LEU A 242 2.52 -1.11 2.94
CA LEU A 242 2.75 0.15 2.24
C LEU A 242 1.70 0.35 1.14
N HIS A 243 1.04 1.50 1.20
CA HIS A 243 0.02 1.94 0.25
C HIS A 243 0.31 3.33 -0.29
N THR A 244 -0.44 3.73 -1.32
CA THR A 244 -0.51 5.11 -1.78
C THR A 244 -1.96 5.58 -1.86
N GLY A 245 -2.17 6.86 -2.19
CA GLY A 245 -3.48 7.33 -2.59
C GLY A 245 -4.04 6.52 -3.77
N SER A 246 -5.37 6.44 -3.85
CA SER A 246 -6.08 5.75 -4.93
C SER A 246 -6.82 6.75 -5.83
N LEU A 247 -7.19 6.34 -7.04
CA LEU A 247 -7.98 7.17 -7.98
C LEU A 247 -7.35 8.56 -8.18
N SER A 248 -6.05 8.59 -8.50
CA SER A 248 -5.28 9.83 -8.66
C SER A 248 -5.36 10.78 -7.45
N ARG A 249 -5.49 10.23 -6.24
CA ARG A 249 -5.21 10.95 -4.99
C ARG A 249 -3.76 10.75 -4.59
N THR A 250 -3.23 11.69 -3.83
CA THR A 250 -1.93 11.60 -3.18
C THR A 250 -2.10 11.78 -1.68
N ASN A 251 -1.34 11.03 -0.90
CA ASN A 251 -1.29 11.13 0.55
C ASN A 251 0.03 11.78 0.98
N LEU A 252 -0.05 12.67 1.97
CA LEU A 252 1.14 13.05 2.74
C LEU A 252 1.71 11.79 3.38
N PRO A 253 3.03 11.56 3.39
CA PRO A 253 3.58 10.40 4.05
C PRO A 253 3.12 10.30 5.51
N GLN A 254 2.36 9.25 5.81
CA GLN A 254 1.68 9.07 7.09
C GLN A 254 1.53 7.59 7.40
N ILE A 255 1.31 7.27 8.67
CA ILE A 255 0.89 5.93 9.09
C ILE A 255 -0.57 5.94 9.55
N ARG A 256 -1.30 4.89 9.20
CA ARG A 256 -2.62 4.60 9.75
C ARG A 256 -2.50 3.45 10.74
N ALA A 257 -2.93 3.68 11.97
CA ALA A 257 -2.73 2.76 13.08
C ALA A 257 -3.95 2.73 14.00
N ASN A 258 -4.25 1.57 14.58
CA ASN A 258 -5.24 1.47 15.64
C ASN A 258 -4.57 1.72 17.00
N LEU A 259 -4.46 2.97 17.40
CA LEU A 259 -3.86 3.41 18.66
C LEU A 259 -4.65 3.02 19.92
N SER A 260 -5.84 2.42 19.77
CA SER A 260 -6.54 1.80 20.92
C SER A 260 -5.93 0.46 21.33
N ASP A 261 -5.19 -0.20 20.41
CA ASP A 261 -4.39 -1.37 20.72
C ASP A 261 -3.00 -0.92 21.23
N PRO A 262 -2.61 -1.27 22.47
CA PRO A 262 -1.33 -0.85 23.05
C PRO A 262 -0.09 -1.32 22.26
N ASN A 263 -0.15 -2.50 21.63
CA ASN A 263 0.97 -3.02 20.86
C ASN A 263 1.13 -2.26 19.54
N VAL A 264 0.01 -1.92 18.89
CA VAL A 264 0.00 -1.08 17.69
C VAL A 264 0.41 0.35 18.01
N ALA A 265 -0.04 0.90 19.13
CA ALA A 265 0.38 2.22 19.62
C ALA A 265 1.90 2.27 19.87
N SER A 266 2.46 1.23 20.51
CA SER A 266 3.91 1.12 20.72
C SER A 266 4.68 1.02 19.40
N LEU A 267 4.18 0.26 18.43
CA LEU A 267 4.77 0.22 17.08
C LEU A 267 4.74 1.60 16.42
N ALA A 268 3.59 2.29 16.43
CA ALA A 268 3.44 3.63 15.85
C ALA A 268 4.41 4.65 16.48
N GLU A 269 4.58 4.63 17.81
CA GLU A 269 5.55 5.48 18.51
C GLU A 269 6.99 5.21 18.05
N LYS A 270 7.35 3.94 17.86
CA LYS A 270 8.69 3.53 17.39
C LYS A 270 9.01 3.98 15.96
N MET A 271 7.98 4.17 15.12
CA MET A 271 8.18 4.67 13.76
C MET A 271 8.67 6.12 13.78
N GLY A 272 8.08 6.94 14.65
CA GLY A 272 8.49 8.32 14.93
C GLY A 272 8.44 9.25 13.71
N SER A 273 8.47 10.56 13.96
CA SER A 273 8.68 11.61 12.93
C SER A 273 7.93 11.44 11.60
N ILE A 274 6.70 10.94 11.70
CA ILE A 274 5.76 10.76 10.60
C ILE A 274 4.37 11.07 11.13
N VAL A 275 3.50 11.62 10.27
CA VAL A 275 2.10 11.87 10.63
C VAL A 275 1.44 10.54 10.99
N VAL A 276 0.68 10.54 12.09
CA VAL A 276 -0.07 9.36 12.54
C VAL A 276 -1.56 9.68 12.42
N LEU A 277 -2.31 8.81 11.76
CA LEU A 277 -3.77 8.86 11.70
C LEU A 277 -4.36 7.66 12.45
N GLN A 278 -5.13 7.96 13.49
CA GLN A 278 -5.90 6.95 14.22
C GLN A 278 -6.96 6.35 13.30
N SER A 279 -6.96 5.01 13.19
CA SER A 279 -8.03 4.26 12.53
C SER A 279 -7.95 2.79 12.90
N ARG A 280 -9.10 2.16 13.18
CA ARG A 280 -9.18 0.70 13.38
C ARG A 280 -8.80 -0.07 12.11
N GLY A 281 -9.09 0.49 10.95
CA GLY A 281 -8.94 -0.14 9.64
C GLY A 281 -10.17 -0.93 9.24
N GLY A 282 -10.57 -0.74 7.98
CA GLY A 282 -11.70 -1.42 7.39
C GLY A 282 -11.59 -2.95 7.49
N SER A 283 -12.76 -3.60 7.62
CA SER A 283 -12.87 -5.05 7.49
C SER A 283 -12.28 -5.50 6.15
N GLY A 284 -11.72 -6.71 6.11
CA GLY A 284 -11.14 -7.24 4.88
C GLY A 284 -9.74 -6.72 4.53
N THR A 285 -9.19 -5.74 5.27
CA THR A 285 -7.86 -5.20 5.01
C THR A 285 -6.76 -6.07 5.63
N LEU A 286 -5.59 -6.13 4.99
CA LEU A 286 -4.44 -6.90 5.48
C LEU A 286 -4.00 -6.43 6.88
N ARG A 287 -3.92 -5.11 7.08
CA ARG A 287 -3.61 -4.53 8.39
C ARG A 287 -4.58 -5.00 9.46
N ARG A 288 -5.90 -4.90 9.19
CA ARG A 288 -6.94 -5.26 10.15
C ARG A 288 -6.87 -6.75 10.49
N ALA A 289 -6.73 -7.61 9.48
CA ALA A 289 -6.60 -9.05 9.68
C ALA A 289 -5.39 -9.43 10.54
N ALA A 290 -4.24 -8.76 10.36
CA ALA A 290 -3.06 -8.98 11.19
C ALA A 290 -3.28 -8.56 12.65
N THR A 291 -3.85 -7.37 12.88
CA THR A 291 -4.14 -6.90 14.24
C THR A 291 -5.18 -7.76 14.95
N ASP A 292 -6.17 -8.29 14.23
CA ASP A 292 -7.24 -9.13 14.81
C ASP A 292 -6.69 -10.48 15.36
N ILE A 293 -5.50 -10.91 14.92
CA ILE A 293 -4.80 -12.09 15.46
C ILE A 293 -3.62 -11.74 16.38
N GLY A 294 -3.49 -10.46 16.76
CA GLY A 294 -2.47 -9.98 17.70
C GLY A 294 -1.12 -9.63 17.10
N ILE A 295 -0.97 -9.58 15.77
CA ILE A 295 0.25 -9.08 15.11
C ILE A 295 0.12 -7.55 14.99
N PRO A 296 0.96 -6.74 15.67
CA PRO A 296 0.87 -5.29 15.57
C PRO A 296 1.19 -4.84 14.13
N ALA A 297 0.21 -4.19 13.51
CA ALA A 297 0.28 -3.79 12.11
C ALA A 297 -0.13 -2.34 11.88
N VAL A 298 0.55 -1.70 10.94
CA VAL A 298 0.28 -0.33 10.49
C VAL A 298 0.30 -0.26 8.97
N THR A 299 -0.48 0.67 8.42
CA THR A 299 -0.41 1.00 7.00
C THR A 299 0.46 2.24 6.85
N LEU A 300 1.49 2.20 6.02
CA LEU A 300 2.27 3.37 5.65
C LEU A 300 1.79 3.88 4.29
N GLU A 301 1.21 5.07 4.28
CA GLU A 301 0.77 5.78 3.09
C GLU A 301 1.91 6.67 2.59
N ALA A 302 2.29 6.59 1.31
CA ALA A 302 3.36 7.41 0.76
C ALA A 302 3.08 7.81 -0.69
N GLY A 303 2.48 8.99 -0.91
CA GLY A 303 2.23 9.54 -2.24
C GLY A 303 0.93 9.04 -2.89
N GLY A 304 0.91 8.97 -4.22
CA GLY A 304 -0.24 8.58 -5.06
C GLY A 304 0.09 7.46 -6.04
N PRO A 305 -0.90 7.03 -6.84
CA PRO A 305 -0.78 5.85 -7.68
C PRO A 305 -0.09 6.18 -9.01
N ASN A 306 0.36 5.14 -9.70
CA ASN A 306 0.92 5.15 -11.06
C ASN A 306 2.17 6.00 -11.27
N ASN A 307 2.75 6.58 -10.21
CA ASN A 307 3.92 7.44 -10.29
C ASN A 307 4.91 7.08 -9.18
N LEU A 308 6.20 7.16 -9.52
CA LEU A 308 7.27 7.04 -8.55
C LEU A 308 7.63 8.44 -8.03
N GLN A 309 7.35 8.71 -6.77
CA GLN A 309 7.59 10.00 -6.11
C GLN A 309 8.80 9.88 -5.18
N LYS A 310 9.92 10.47 -5.61
CA LYS A 310 11.22 10.33 -4.95
C LYS A 310 11.17 10.74 -3.48
N GLU A 311 10.54 11.86 -3.17
CA GLU A 311 10.45 12.41 -1.81
C GLU A 311 9.64 11.49 -0.89
N ALA A 312 8.54 10.92 -1.40
CA ALA A 312 7.73 9.96 -0.67
C ALA A 312 8.51 8.66 -0.40
N VAL A 313 9.26 8.18 -1.39
CA VAL A 313 10.15 7.01 -1.24
C VAL A 313 11.24 7.26 -0.21
N GLU A 314 11.93 8.40 -0.28
CA GLU A 314 12.98 8.76 0.68
C GLU A 314 12.44 8.84 2.11
N GLN A 315 11.27 9.48 2.29
CA GLN A 315 10.64 9.54 3.60
C GLN A 315 10.24 8.16 4.12
N GLY A 316 9.67 7.30 3.27
CA GLY A 316 9.31 5.92 3.62
C GLY A 316 10.51 5.06 4.03
N VAL A 317 11.62 5.15 3.29
CA VAL A 317 12.88 4.44 3.62
C VAL A 317 13.41 4.91 4.97
N VAL A 318 13.42 6.23 5.23
CA VAL A 318 13.90 6.76 6.51
C VAL A 318 12.99 6.30 7.66
N THR A 319 11.66 6.35 7.48
CA THR A 319 10.70 5.91 8.48
C THR A 319 10.87 4.42 8.81
N LEU A 320 10.95 3.55 7.80
CA LEU A 320 11.16 2.12 8.04
C LEU A 320 12.53 1.81 8.65
N THR A 321 13.60 2.46 8.18
CA THR A 321 14.94 2.31 8.78
C THR A 321 14.95 2.73 10.25
N SER A 322 14.30 3.85 10.57
CA SER A 322 14.12 4.31 11.95
C SER A 322 13.32 3.30 12.78
N THR A 323 12.25 2.75 12.21
CA THR A 323 11.41 1.73 12.85
C THR A 323 12.20 0.48 13.19
N LEU A 324 12.95 -0.07 12.22
CA LEU A 324 13.82 -1.24 12.43
C LEU A 324 14.88 -0.97 13.50
N ASN A 325 15.40 0.26 13.59
CA ASN A 325 16.35 0.66 14.62
C ASN A 325 15.69 0.72 16.01
N SER A 326 14.49 1.30 16.10
CA SER A 326 13.69 1.39 17.33
C SER A 326 13.15 0.04 17.82
N LEU A 327 13.05 -0.95 16.93
CA LEU A 327 12.75 -2.35 17.23
C LEU A 327 14.00 -3.15 17.63
N GLY A 328 15.20 -2.57 17.53
CA GLY A 328 16.46 -3.24 17.87
C GLY A 328 16.96 -4.22 16.80
N ILE A 329 16.37 -4.20 15.60
CA ILE A 329 16.75 -5.07 14.47
C ILE A 329 18.05 -4.58 13.86
N ILE A 330 18.14 -3.28 13.58
CA ILE A 330 19.39 -2.64 13.14
C ILE A 330 19.99 -1.78 14.26
N SER A 331 21.29 -1.53 14.20
CA SER A 331 22.00 -0.66 15.14
C SER A 331 22.64 0.53 14.40
N LYS A 332 21.81 1.53 14.07
CA LYS A 332 22.25 2.79 13.46
C LYS A 332 22.08 3.96 14.44
N GLY A 333 22.87 5.03 14.26
CA GLY A 333 22.70 6.26 15.03
C GLY A 333 21.28 6.82 14.87
N ARG A 334 20.67 7.31 15.97
CA ARG A 334 19.34 7.91 15.93
C ARG A 334 19.38 9.24 15.17
N TRP A 335 18.54 9.38 14.15
CA TRP A 335 18.35 10.67 13.50
C TRP A 335 17.45 11.54 14.37
N LYS A 336 17.86 12.78 14.67
CA LYS A 336 16.94 13.77 15.25
C LYS A 336 16.05 14.28 14.13
N ARG A 337 14.75 13.97 14.20
CA ARG A 337 13.72 14.55 13.33
C ARG A 337 12.66 15.21 14.21
N ASN A 338 11.96 16.19 13.66
CA ASN A 338 10.89 16.86 14.36
C ASN A 338 9.75 15.88 14.63
N ALA A 339 9.01 16.12 15.72
CA ALA A 339 7.77 15.41 15.97
C ALA A 339 6.74 15.83 14.91
N GLU A 340 6.06 14.84 14.35
CA GLU A 340 4.89 15.06 13.48
C GLU A 340 3.60 14.83 14.30
N PRO A 341 2.48 15.45 13.90
CA PRO A 341 1.23 15.34 14.64
C PRO A 341 0.62 13.94 14.54
N THR A 342 -0.07 13.56 15.61
CA THR A 342 -1.05 12.48 15.61
C THR A 342 -2.45 13.07 15.49
N PHE A 343 -3.20 12.63 14.49
CA PHE A 343 -4.60 13.01 14.26
C PHE A 343 -5.50 11.87 14.74
N TYR A 344 -6.31 12.14 15.76
CA TYR A 344 -7.30 11.17 16.24
C TYR A 344 -8.61 11.21 15.47
N ARG A 345 -8.85 12.31 14.75
CA ARG A 345 -10.02 12.49 13.88
C ARG A 345 -9.58 13.05 12.54
N SER A 346 -10.34 12.72 11.51
CA SER A 346 -10.15 13.26 10.17
C SER A 346 -11.47 13.36 9.43
N LYS A 347 -11.50 14.11 8.33
CA LYS A 347 -12.70 14.24 7.50
C LYS A 347 -12.36 14.31 6.03
N TRP A 348 -13.05 13.48 5.24
CA TRP A 348 -13.07 13.62 3.78
C TRP A 348 -14.05 14.70 3.34
N VAL A 349 -13.54 15.71 2.66
CA VAL A 349 -14.31 16.72 1.93
C VAL A 349 -14.59 16.17 0.54
N ARG A 350 -15.88 15.99 0.22
CA ARG A 350 -16.34 15.40 -1.03
C ARG A 350 -16.85 16.47 -2.01
N ALA A 351 -16.62 16.23 -3.29
CA ALA A 351 -17.19 17.05 -4.36
C ALA A 351 -18.72 16.96 -4.33
N ARG A 352 -19.42 18.09 -4.29
CA ARG A 352 -20.89 18.13 -4.32
C ARG A 352 -21.46 18.02 -5.73
N GLN A 353 -20.67 18.37 -6.74
CA GLN A 353 -21.03 18.39 -8.14
C GLN A 353 -19.88 17.81 -8.97
N GLY A 354 -20.16 17.44 -10.22
CA GLY A 354 -19.13 17.01 -11.16
C GLY A 354 -18.40 18.21 -11.79
N GLY A 355 -17.15 18.01 -12.18
CA GLY A 355 -16.33 19.03 -12.85
C GLY A 355 -14.86 18.67 -12.88
N ILE A 356 -14.03 19.54 -13.46
CA ILE A 356 -12.57 19.39 -13.48
C ILE A 356 -12.01 20.12 -12.25
N LEU A 357 -11.30 19.39 -11.39
CA LEU A 357 -10.65 19.96 -10.22
C LEU A 357 -9.41 20.77 -10.60
N PHE A 358 -9.34 21.98 -10.07
CA PHE A 358 -8.12 22.77 -9.92
C PHE A 358 -7.87 23.03 -8.43
N SER A 359 -6.92 22.32 -7.84
CA SER A 359 -6.59 22.52 -6.43
C SER A 359 -6.02 23.91 -6.17
N ARG A 360 -6.33 24.47 -5.00
CA ARG A 360 -5.81 25.75 -4.48
C ARG A 360 -4.94 25.58 -3.24
N VAL A 361 -4.82 24.35 -2.75
CA VAL A 361 -3.98 23.95 -1.62
C VAL A 361 -3.07 22.79 -2.03
N GLU A 362 -1.97 22.64 -1.30
CA GLU A 362 -1.00 21.56 -1.42
C GLU A 362 -1.11 20.57 -0.26
N LEU A 363 -0.51 19.38 -0.43
CA LEU A 363 -0.39 18.41 0.65
C LEU A 363 0.41 18.99 1.81
N GLY A 364 -0.11 18.82 3.03
CA GLY A 364 0.53 19.28 4.25
C GLY A 364 0.13 20.69 4.68
N ASP A 365 -0.60 21.45 3.85
CA ASP A 365 -1.10 22.78 4.17
C ASP A 365 -2.04 22.76 5.39
N ASN A 366 -2.00 23.84 6.19
CA ASN A 366 -2.99 24.09 7.22
C ASN A 366 -4.10 24.97 6.65
N VAL A 367 -5.35 24.55 6.84
CA VAL A 367 -6.54 25.23 6.33
C VAL A 367 -7.47 25.61 7.48
N LYS A 368 -8.23 26.69 7.32
CA LYS A 368 -9.28 27.10 8.26
C LYS A 368 -10.64 26.68 7.73
N GLN A 369 -11.65 26.66 8.60
CA GLN A 369 -13.03 26.56 8.15
C GLN A 369 -13.34 27.69 7.16
N GLY A 370 -13.98 27.36 6.04
CA GLY A 370 -14.31 28.28 4.96
C GLY A 370 -13.17 28.54 3.97
N SER A 371 -11.95 28.02 4.19
CA SER A 371 -10.87 28.11 3.19
C SER A 371 -11.27 27.42 1.88
N VAL A 372 -10.98 28.06 0.74
CA VAL A 372 -11.14 27.46 -0.59
C VAL A 372 -10.04 26.43 -0.80
N LEU A 373 -10.42 25.15 -0.87
CA LEU A 373 -9.50 24.04 -1.11
C LEU A 373 -9.21 23.85 -2.59
N GLY A 374 -10.22 24.07 -3.44
CA GLY A 374 -10.09 23.91 -4.89
C GLY A 374 -11.32 24.42 -5.63
N LEU A 375 -11.22 24.49 -6.95
CA LEU A 375 -12.30 24.88 -7.85
C LEU A 375 -12.70 23.70 -8.73
N LEU A 376 -14.00 23.47 -8.89
CA LEU A 376 -14.57 22.57 -9.87
C LEU A 376 -15.06 23.39 -11.06
N SER A 377 -14.37 23.28 -12.19
CA SER A 377 -14.76 23.92 -13.44
C SER A 377 -15.64 23.00 -14.27
N ASN A 378 -16.78 23.53 -14.74
CA ASN A 378 -17.60 22.86 -15.73
C ASN A 378 -17.03 23.13 -17.14
N PRO A 379 -16.56 22.11 -17.88
CA PRO A 379 -15.87 22.32 -19.15
C PRO A 379 -16.77 22.82 -20.29
N ILE A 380 -18.10 22.77 -20.12
CA ILE A 380 -19.06 23.19 -21.14
C ILE A 380 -19.56 24.62 -20.87
N THR A 381 -19.91 24.92 -19.62
CA THR A 381 -20.53 26.21 -19.25
C THR A 381 -19.55 27.23 -18.68
N ASN A 382 -18.30 26.82 -18.43
CA ASN A 382 -17.26 27.61 -17.75
C ASN A 382 -17.67 28.09 -16.34
N LYS A 383 -18.75 27.54 -15.77
CA LYS A 383 -19.13 27.81 -14.37
C LYS A 383 -18.15 27.13 -13.44
N THR A 384 -17.67 27.87 -12.44
CA THR A 384 -16.79 27.36 -11.39
C THR A 384 -17.55 27.27 -10.07
N ASN A 385 -17.30 26.20 -9.33
CA ASN A 385 -17.80 26.01 -7.96
C ASN A 385 -16.62 25.80 -7.02
N GLU A 386 -16.66 26.43 -5.85
CA GLU A 386 -15.62 26.25 -4.83
C GLU A 386 -15.87 25.00 -3.99
N ILE A 387 -14.79 24.27 -3.68
CA ILE A 387 -14.76 23.27 -2.62
C ILE A 387 -14.22 23.97 -1.37
N LEU A 388 -15.07 24.15 -0.36
CA LEU A 388 -14.70 24.81 0.89
C LEU A 388 -14.32 23.79 1.96
N SER A 389 -13.34 24.13 2.79
CA SER A 389 -13.04 23.35 3.98
C SER A 389 -14.16 23.52 5.01
N PRO A 390 -14.78 22.43 5.49
CA PRO A 390 -15.81 22.53 6.53
C PRO A 390 -15.21 22.78 7.93
N LEU A 391 -13.89 22.57 8.11
CA LEU A 391 -13.21 22.53 9.40
C LEU A 391 -11.80 23.13 9.30
N GLU A 392 -11.22 23.51 10.43
CA GLU A 392 -9.78 23.78 10.53
C GLU A 392 -9.00 22.46 10.65
N GLY A 393 -7.86 22.37 9.98
CA GLY A 393 -6.99 21.20 10.07
C GLY A 393 -5.83 21.21 9.09
N ARG A 394 -5.20 20.05 8.90
CA ARG A 394 -4.10 19.85 7.95
C ARG A 394 -4.55 18.98 6.79
N VAL A 395 -4.21 19.34 5.56
CA VAL A 395 -4.45 18.49 4.38
C VAL A 395 -3.49 17.30 4.42
N ILE A 396 -3.99 16.11 4.74
CA ILE A 396 -3.21 14.86 4.85
C ILE A 396 -3.37 13.95 3.63
N GLY A 397 -4.36 14.23 2.79
CA GLY A 397 -4.59 13.58 1.51
C GLY A 397 -5.40 14.49 0.59
N MET A 398 -5.22 14.36 -0.71
CA MET A 398 -5.99 15.13 -1.69
C MET A 398 -6.02 14.46 -3.06
N ALA A 399 -7.06 14.76 -3.83
CA ALA A 399 -7.11 14.49 -5.26
C ALA A 399 -6.11 15.37 -6.01
N LEU A 400 -5.43 14.79 -6.98
CA LEU A 400 -4.74 15.55 -8.01
C LEU A 400 -5.77 16.21 -8.95
N ASN A 401 -5.32 17.19 -9.73
CA ASN A 401 -6.17 17.84 -10.73
C ASN A 401 -6.71 16.80 -11.74
N GLN A 402 -8.01 16.53 -11.67
CA GLN A 402 -8.67 15.47 -12.43
C GLN A 402 -10.17 15.74 -12.59
N VAL A 403 -10.86 14.93 -13.40
CA VAL A 403 -12.32 14.93 -13.46
C VAL A 403 -12.88 14.34 -12.16
N MET A 404 -13.82 15.05 -11.56
CA MET A 404 -14.55 14.62 -10.37
C MET A 404 -16.01 14.36 -10.70
N TYR A 405 -16.54 13.31 -10.09
CA TYR A 405 -17.97 13.06 -10.01
C TYR A 405 -18.54 13.56 -8.68
N PRO A 406 -19.85 13.84 -8.59
CA PRO A 406 -20.51 14.06 -7.30
C PRO A 406 -20.19 12.92 -6.32
N GLY A 407 -19.88 13.26 -5.07
CA GLY A 407 -19.49 12.31 -4.03
C GLY A 407 -17.99 11.95 -4.00
N PHE A 408 -17.20 12.32 -5.01
CA PHE A 408 -15.77 12.01 -5.05
C PHE A 408 -15.02 12.63 -3.86
N ALA A 409 -14.19 11.83 -3.18
CA ALA A 409 -13.37 12.27 -2.05
C ALA A 409 -12.21 13.15 -2.53
N ALA A 410 -12.34 14.47 -2.36
CA ALA A 410 -11.44 15.47 -2.94
C ALA A 410 -10.28 15.84 -2.00
N TYR A 411 -10.55 16.02 -0.71
CA TYR A 411 -9.52 16.39 0.28
C TYR A 411 -9.74 15.62 1.58
N HIS A 412 -8.66 15.22 2.24
CA HIS A 412 -8.67 14.57 3.55
C HIS A 412 -8.00 15.49 4.55
N ILE A 413 -8.79 15.95 5.53
CA ILE A 413 -8.34 16.92 6.53
C ILE A 413 -8.12 16.19 7.85
N GLY A 414 -6.89 16.18 8.35
CA GLY A 414 -6.54 15.76 9.70
C GLY A 414 -6.87 16.85 10.70
N LEU A 415 -7.62 16.51 11.75
CA LEU A 415 -8.12 17.46 12.74
C LEU A 415 -7.24 17.43 13.98
N LYS A 416 -6.69 18.58 14.37
CA LYS A 416 -6.02 18.73 15.66
C LYS A 416 -7.05 18.41 16.75
N SER A 417 -6.91 17.24 17.36
CA SER A 417 -7.81 16.70 18.36
C SER A 417 -6.98 16.02 19.43
N SER A 418 -7.46 16.03 20.68
CA SER A 418 -6.91 15.22 21.76
C SER A 418 -7.48 13.80 21.70
N MET A 419 -6.82 12.82 22.33
CA MET A 419 -7.35 11.45 22.50
C MET A 419 -8.76 11.45 23.11
N VAL A 420 -9.01 12.37 24.05
CA VAL A 420 -10.25 12.44 24.84
C VAL A 420 -11.44 12.88 23.96
N GLU A 421 -11.22 13.79 23.02
CA GLU A 421 -12.25 14.28 22.11
C GLU A 421 -12.61 13.29 20.99
N ALA A 422 -11.81 12.23 20.81
CA ALA A 422 -11.99 11.22 19.77
C ALA A 422 -12.69 9.93 20.25
N ALA A 423 -12.94 9.78 21.55
CA ALA A 423 -13.59 8.59 22.12
C ALA A 423 -15.12 8.48 21.83
N HIS A 424 -15.66 9.34 20.95
CA HIS A 424 -17.06 9.28 20.52
C HIS A 424 -17.19 8.48 19.21
N PRO A 425 -17.97 7.37 19.15
CA PRO A 425 -17.75 6.30 18.17
C PRO A 425 -18.35 6.51 16.76
N GLU A 426 -18.96 7.65 16.47
CA GLU A 426 -19.82 7.79 15.27
C GLU A 426 -19.06 8.04 13.94
N ASP A 427 -17.74 8.24 13.95
CA ASP A 427 -16.98 8.73 12.79
C ASP A 427 -16.09 7.68 12.07
N ASP A 428 -15.93 6.46 12.59
CA ASP A 428 -14.90 5.52 12.12
C ASP A 428 -15.31 4.69 10.89
N GLU A 429 -16.59 4.28 10.77
CA GLU A 429 -17.05 3.47 9.63
C GLU A 429 -17.34 4.32 8.36
N ALA A 430 -17.85 5.54 8.55
CA ALA A 430 -18.25 6.42 7.45
C ALA A 430 -17.07 7.03 6.66
N ASN A 431 -15.87 7.06 7.24
CA ASN A 431 -14.70 7.71 6.64
C ASN A 431 -13.92 6.82 5.67
N GLU A 432 -14.01 5.48 5.78
CA GLU A 432 -13.29 4.54 4.89
C GLU A 432 -14.22 3.66 4.03
N GLY A 433 -15.46 3.39 4.46
CA GLY A 433 -16.35 2.42 3.79
C GLY A 433 -17.12 2.92 2.56
N LEU A 434 -17.48 4.21 2.50
CA LEU A 434 -18.52 4.69 1.57
C LEU A 434 -18.10 4.93 0.11
N PHE A 435 -16.94 4.43 -0.34
CA PHE A 435 -16.57 4.46 -1.77
C PHE A 435 -16.50 3.08 -2.42
N PHE A 436 -16.76 1.99 -1.68
CA PHE A 436 -16.59 0.62 -2.18
C PHE A 436 -17.84 -0.24 -2.11
N GLU A 437 -18.94 0.25 -1.53
CA GLU A 437 -20.21 -0.46 -1.35
C GLU A 437 -21.07 -0.67 -2.61
N LEU A 438 -20.52 -0.44 -3.82
CA LEU A 438 -21.28 -0.61 -5.07
C LEU A 438 -21.14 -1.99 -5.73
N ASP A 439 -20.44 -2.96 -5.14
CA ASP A 439 -20.28 -4.30 -5.73
C ASP A 439 -20.69 -5.49 -4.81
N GLU A 440 -21.28 -5.24 -3.62
CA GLU A 440 -21.64 -6.30 -2.66
C GLU A 440 -23.16 -6.55 -2.52
N ARG A 441 -23.90 -6.52 -3.62
CA ARG A 441 -25.27 -7.07 -3.64
C ARG A 441 -25.46 -8.05 -4.79
N ASP A 442 -24.67 -9.12 -4.82
CA ASP A 442 -25.11 -10.36 -5.46
C ASP A 442 -24.27 -11.59 -5.01
N ASP A 443 -24.37 -11.94 -3.74
CA ASP A 443 -24.14 -13.31 -3.28
C ASP A 443 -25.26 -13.72 -2.32
N GLY A 444 -26.48 -13.81 -2.88
CA GLY A 444 -27.55 -14.57 -2.27
C GLY A 444 -27.18 -16.04 -2.17
N LEU A 445 -26.60 -16.43 -1.04
CA LEU A 445 -26.76 -17.77 -0.47
C LEU A 445 -27.38 -17.58 0.91
N GLY A 446 -28.62 -18.07 1.00
CA GLY A 446 -29.45 -17.99 2.18
C GLY A 446 -28.79 -18.62 3.39
N ASP A 447 -29.10 -18.01 4.53
CA ASP A 447 -28.81 -18.46 5.87
C ASP A 447 -29.83 -19.55 6.22
N ASP A 448 -29.41 -20.82 6.21
CA ASP A 448 -30.17 -21.93 6.78
C ASP A 448 -29.42 -22.49 7.99
N ASN A 449 -29.76 -21.94 9.15
CA ASN A 449 -29.69 -22.64 10.43
C ASN A 449 -30.89 -22.23 11.28
N GLU A 450 -31.83 -23.17 11.46
CA GLU A 450 -32.38 -23.56 12.77
C GLU A 450 -33.56 -24.53 12.58
N PHE A 451 -33.39 -25.79 12.98
CA PHE A 451 -34.12 -26.47 14.07
C PHE A 451 -34.05 -28.00 13.92
N GLU A 452 -33.30 -28.64 14.82
CA GLU A 452 -33.42 -30.04 15.18
C GLU A 452 -34.62 -30.20 16.14
N ILE A 453 -35.62 -31.01 15.76
CA ILE A 453 -36.50 -31.73 16.70
C ILE A 453 -36.75 -33.14 16.15
N ASP A 454 -36.66 -34.10 17.06
CA ASP A 454 -36.77 -35.56 16.96
C ASP A 454 -37.85 -36.17 16.02
N ASN A 455 -37.45 -37.33 15.49
CA ASN A 455 -38.17 -38.50 14.91
C ASN A 455 -39.56 -38.84 15.54
N PRO A 456 -40.42 -39.78 15.01
CA PRO A 456 -40.14 -40.82 14.00
C PRO A 456 -41.27 -41.27 13.01
N SER A 457 -40.84 -42.01 11.98
CA SER A 457 -41.44 -43.24 11.38
C SER A 457 -42.88 -43.29 10.79
N ALA A 458 -42.97 -44.09 9.71
CA ALA A 458 -44.15 -44.73 9.08
C ALA A 458 -44.97 -43.80 8.17
N SER A 459 -45.60 -44.21 7.06
CA SER A 459 -45.69 -45.42 6.22
C SER A 459 -46.73 -45.06 5.16
N GLU A 460 -46.60 -45.56 3.92
CA GLU A 460 -47.70 -45.75 2.94
C GLU A 460 -48.50 -44.48 2.54
N GLY A 461 -48.41 -43.98 1.30
CA GLY A 461 -49.10 -44.56 0.15
C GLY A 461 -50.47 -43.89 -0.04
N GLU A 462 -50.64 -43.06 -1.08
CA GLU A 462 -51.93 -42.95 -1.79
C GLU A 462 -51.81 -42.12 -3.07
N VAL A 463 -52.49 -42.61 -4.09
CA VAL A 463 -52.65 -42.10 -5.46
C VAL A 463 -53.99 -41.38 -5.51
N LEU A 464 -54.08 -40.17 -6.07
CA LEU A 464 -55.31 -39.69 -6.72
C LEU A 464 -55.01 -38.70 -7.87
N GLN A 465 -55.49 -39.10 -9.05
CA GLN A 465 -56.00 -38.34 -10.22
C GLN A 465 -57.02 -37.26 -9.79
N ASP A 466 -57.50 -36.27 -10.55
CA ASP A 466 -57.47 -35.78 -11.94
C ASP A 466 -58.20 -34.39 -11.92
N GLU A 467 -58.25 -33.71 -13.07
CA GLU A 467 -59.29 -32.75 -13.53
C GLU A 467 -59.12 -31.21 -13.38
N ASP A 468 -58.89 -30.60 -14.56
CA ASP A 468 -59.75 -29.61 -15.25
C ASP A 468 -59.62 -28.07 -15.15
N TYR A 469 -59.18 -27.52 -16.31
CA TYR A 469 -59.64 -26.32 -17.06
C TYR A 469 -59.35 -24.89 -16.53
N PRO A 470 -59.43 -23.82 -17.37
CA PRO A 470 -59.31 -23.68 -18.83
C PRO A 470 -58.42 -22.51 -19.30
N ALA A 471 -58.30 -22.41 -20.63
CA ALA A 471 -57.62 -21.38 -21.42
C ALA A 471 -58.21 -19.94 -21.36
N SER A 472 -57.38 -19.03 -21.86
CA SER A 472 -57.48 -17.57 -22.02
C SER A 472 -58.61 -17.03 -22.94
N PRO A 473 -58.84 -15.71 -22.90
CA PRO A 473 -59.21 -14.95 -24.10
C PRO A 473 -58.28 -13.74 -24.40
N GLN A 474 -58.33 -13.31 -25.67
CA GLN A 474 -57.43 -12.41 -26.41
C GLN A 474 -57.77 -10.89 -26.36
N GLN A 475 -56.76 -10.07 -26.74
CA GLN A 475 -56.78 -8.74 -27.44
C GLN A 475 -57.41 -7.53 -26.71
N GLU A 476 -56.92 -6.28 -26.81
CA GLU A 476 -56.32 -5.54 -27.94
C GLU A 476 -55.61 -4.22 -27.49
N ASP A 477 -55.02 -3.50 -28.46
CA ASP A 477 -54.49 -2.12 -28.48
C ASP A 477 -53.00 -1.79 -28.15
N LYS A 478 -52.28 -1.45 -29.23
CA LYS A 478 -50.99 -0.74 -29.32
C LYS A 478 -51.21 0.77 -29.47
N PRO A 479 -50.21 1.62 -29.13
CA PRO A 479 -49.98 2.85 -29.87
C PRO A 479 -48.59 2.91 -30.54
N GLU A 480 -48.56 3.61 -31.67
CA GLU A 480 -47.52 3.72 -32.68
C GLU A 480 -46.53 4.87 -32.39
N ILE A 481 -45.29 4.69 -32.83
CA ILE A 481 -44.13 5.57 -32.62
C ILE A 481 -44.15 6.71 -33.65
N ARG A 482 -43.88 7.95 -33.21
CA ARG A 482 -43.71 9.11 -34.10
C ARG A 482 -42.24 9.56 -34.11
N GLU A 483 -41.61 9.45 -35.27
CA GLU A 483 -40.27 9.99 -35.57
C GLU A 483 -40.28 11.52 -35.55
N MET A 484 -39.19 12.12 -35.04
CA MET A 484 -39.02 13.56 -34.90
C MET A 484 -37.88 14.00 -35.83
N GLU A 485 -38.23 14.75 -36.89
CA GLU A 485 -37.29 15.31 -37.86
C GLU A 485 -36.48 16.50 -37.27
N LEU A 486 -35.19 16.54 -37.60
CA LEU A 486 -34.25 17.64 -37.28
C LEU A 486 -34.33 18.74 -38.36
N PRO A 487 -34.28 20.04 -38.00
CA PRO A 487 -34.22 21.11 -38.99
C PRO A 487 -32.77 21.40 -39.45
N THR A 488 -32.61 21.46 -40.77
CA THR A 488 -31.40 21.90 -41.49
C THR A 488 -31.22 23.42 -41.49
N ALA A 489 -29.96 23.85 -41.49
CA ALA A 489 -29.52 25.24 -41.62
C ALA A 489 -29.77 25.85 -43.01
N GLY A 490 -29.98 27.18 -43.06
CA GLY A 490 -29.93 27.96 -44.30
C GLY A 490 -30.24 29.47 -44.14
N ASN A 491 -29.18 30.29 -44.19
CA ASN A 491 -29.05 31.70 -44.60
C ASN A 491 -30.17 32.72 -44.34
N MET A 492 -29.84 33.75 -43.53
CA MET A 492 -29.78 35.15 -43.98
C MET A 492 -28.79 35.95 -43.12
#